data_AF-A0A831RVP4-F1
#
_entry.id   AF-A0A831RVP4-F1
#
_cell.length_a   1.000
_cell.length_b   1.000
_cell.length_c   1.000
_cell.angle_alpha   90.00
_cell.angle_beta   90.00
_cell.angle_gamma   90.00
#
_symmetry.space_group_name_H-M   'P 1'
#
loop_
_entity.id
_entity.type
_entity.pdbx_description
1 polymer ?
#
loop_
_entity_poly.entity_id
_entity_poly.type
_entity_poly.pdbx_seq_one_letter_code
_entity_poly.pdbx_strand_id
1 'polypeptide(L)' 'MTEDDLTSVMMIEEQIYTHPWSRTIFSDCLQTGYECRVYEDASDILAYSVMSAAAGEAHLLNLSVHPRHQGRGLGR' A
#
# COMPACT_ATOMS: atom_id res chain seq x y z
N MET A 1 7.33 -2.22 -3.26
CA MET A 1 6.98 -2.80 -1.96
C MET A 1 7.69 -4.14 -1.85
N THR A 2 8.24 -4.45 -0.68
CA THR A 2 8.93 -5.70 -0.34
C THR A 2 8.34 -6.30 0.95
N GLU A 3 8.77 -7.51 1.34
CA GLU A 3 8.33 -8.09 2.63
C GLU A 3 8.74 -7.24 3.84
N ASP A 4 9.89 -6.55 3.77
CA ASP A 4 10.39 -5.70 4.85
C ASP A 4 9.50 -4.45 5.04
N ASP A 5 8.89 -3.97 3.95
CA ASP A 5 7.98 -2.83 3.96
C ASP A 5 6.64 -3.15 4.65
N LEU A 6 6.25 -4.44 4.73
CA LEU A 6 4.93 -4.85 5.21
C LEU A 6 4.66 -4.40 6.64
N THR A 7 5.68 -4.37 7.49
CA THR A 7 5.51 -3.90 8.87
C THR A 7 5.07 -2.44 8.91
N SER A 8 5.68 -1.58 8.09
CA SER A 8 5.32 -0.16 7.99
C SER A 8 3.97 0.05 7.30
N VAL A 9 3.69 -0.73 6.24
CA VAL A 9 2.38 -0.69 5.56
C VAL A 9 1.25 -1.07 6.50
N MET A 10 1.43 -2.11 7.32
CA MET A 10 0.42 -2.53 8.30
C MET A 10 0.16 -1.45 9.35
N MET A 11 1.19 -0.74 9.82
CA MET A 11 1.00 0.40 10.74
C MET A 11 0.16 1.52 10.10
N ILE A 12 0.24 1.72 8.79
CA ILE A 12 -0.59 2.68 8.08
C ILE A 12 -2.04 2.18 7.98
N GLU A 13 -2.23 0.92 7.57
CA GLU A 13 -3.54 0.25 7.43
C GLU A 13 -4.35 0.35 8.73
N GLU A 14 -3.76 -0.05 9.86
CA GLU A 14 -4.41 -0.07 11.17
C GLU A 14 -4.87 1.32 11.65
N GLN A 15 -4.26 2.39 11.13
CA GLN A 15 -4.65 3.77 11.47
C GLN A 15 -5.75 4.33 10.56
N ILE A 16 -5.93 3.78 9.36
CA ILE A 16 -6.84 4.32 8.35
C ILE A 16 -8.15 3.54 8.31
N TYR A 17 -8.07 2.22 8.41
CA TYR A 17 -9.23 1.35 8.23
C TYR A 17 -9.65 0.69 9.55
N THR A 18 -10.97 0.67 9.78
CA THR A 18 -11.55 -0.07 10.91
C THR A 18 -11.45 -1.59 10.73
N HIS A 19 -11.28 -2.05 9.49
CA HIS A 19 -11.11 -3.44 9.11
C HIS A 19 -9.91 -3.56 8.17
N PRO A 20 -8.69 -3.51 8.71
CA PRO A 20 -7.50 -3.44 7.88
C PRO A 20 -7.26 -4.74 7.12
N TRP A 21 -6.62 -4.62 5.95
CA TRP A 21 -6.10 -5.80 5.26
C TRP A 21 -5.06 -6.51 6.13
N SER A 22 -5.09 -7.84 6.12
CA SER A 22 -4.12 -8.62 6.88
C SER A 22 -2.75 -8.61 6.20
N ARG A 23 -1.68 -8.81 6.98
CA ARG A 23 -0.32 -8.99 6.45
C ARG A 23 -0.25 -10.08 5.37
N THR A 24 -1.03 -11.15 5.54
CA THR A 24 -1.13 -12.25 4.56
C THR A 24 -1.65 -11.75 3.21
N ILE A 25 -2.70 -10.91 3.19
CA ILE A 25 -3.23 -10.37 1.93
C ILE A 25 -2.15 -9.57 1.18
N PHE A 26 -1.37 -8.73 1.87
CA PHE A 26 -0.28 -8.00 1.22
C PHE A 26 0.84 -8.92 0.73
N SER A 27 1.22 -9.92 1.53
CA SER A 27 2.21 -10.93 1.13
C SER A 27 1.77 -11.67 -0.13
N ASP A 28 0.50 -12.06 -0.20
CA ASP A 28 -0.07 -12.74 -1.37
C ASP A 28 -0.07 -11.83 -2.60
N CYS A 29 -0.34 -10.53 -2.44
CA CYS A 29 -0.25 -9.55 -3.52
C CYS A 29 1.18 -9.43 -4.07
N LEU A 30 2.19 -9.43 -3.20
CA LEU A 30 3.60 -9.42 -3.60
C LEU A 30 3.98 -10.68 -4.39
N GLN A 31 3.51 -11.85 -3.96
CA GLN A 31 3.79 -13.13 -4.62
C GLN A 31 3.05 -13.30 -5.95
N THR A 32 1.83 -12.76 -6.06
CA THR A 32 0.99 -12.86 -7.26
C THR A 32 1.49 -11.98 -8.40
N GLY A 33 2.43 -11.06 -8.12
CA GLY A 33 2.98 -10.13 -9.11
C GLY A 33 2.07 -8.92 -9.35
N TYR A 34 1.25 -8.55 -8.37
CA TYR A 34 0.53 -7.28 -8.41
C TYR A 34 1.52 -6.10 -8.31
N GLU A 35 1.13 -4.97 -8.89
CA GLU A 35 1.87 -3.71 -8.79
C GLU A 35 1.72 -3.14 -7.37
N CYS A 36 2.61 -3.58 -6.48
CA CYS A 36 2.68 -3.15 -5.09
C CYS A 36 3.78 -2.09 -4.92
N ARG A 37 3.37 -0.83 -4.70
CA ARG A 37 4.29 0.30 -4.57
C ARG A 37 4.18 0.95 -3.20
N VAL A 38 5.28 1.53 -2.75
CA VAL A 38 5.35 2.36 -1.54
C VAL A 38 5.91 3.71 -1.93
N TYR A 39 5.49 4.74 -1.21
CA TYR A 39 6.11 6.05 -1.22
C TYR A 39 6.93 6.18 0.06
N GLU A 40 8.25 6.29 -0.10
CA GLU A 40 9.22 6.41 0.98
C GLU A 40 9.80 7.83 0.99
N ASP A 41 9.84 8.46 2.17
CA ASP A 41 10.46 9.77 2.41
C ASP A 41 11.34 9.67 3.65
N ALA A 42 12.62 10.03 3.54
CA ALA A 42 13.59 10.00 4.64
C ALA A 42 13.62 8.66 5.44
N SER A 43 13.46 7.53 4.74
CA SER A 43 13.37 6.16 5.31
C SER A 43 12.05 5.79 5.99
N ASP A 44 11.05 6.67 5.96
CA ASP A 44 9.70 6.38 6.40
C ASP A 44 8.78 6.10 5.21
N ILE A 45 8.02 5.01 5.29
CA ILE A 45 6.95 4.74 4.31
C ILE A 45 5.75 5.61 4.70
N LEU A 46 5.36 6.52 3.81
CA LEU A 46 4.26 7.45 4.03
C LEU A 46 3.00 7.09 3.24
N ALA A 47 3.10 6.25 2.22
CA ALA A 47 1.95 5.77 1.46
C ALA A 47 2.26 4.43 0.78
N TYR A 48 1.21 3.72 0.37
CA TYR A 48 1.34 2.53 -0.46
C TYR A 48 0.17 2.41 -1.44
N SER A 49 0.38 1.63 -2.49
CA SER A 49 -0.63 1.25 -3.47
C SER A 49 -0.50 -0.20 -3.87
N VAL A 50 -1.63 -0.86 -4.09
CA VAL A 50 -1.75 -2.22 -4.64
C VAL A 50 -2.69 -2.16 -5.83
N MET A 51 -2.19 -2.56 -6.99
CA MET A 51 -2.94 -2.57 -8.25
C MET A 51 -2.71 -3.88 -8.99
N SER A 52 -3.75 -4.43 -9.61
CA SER A 52 -3.60 -5.49 -10.60
C SER A 52 -3.77 -4.90 -12.00
N ALA A 53 -3.00 -5.40 -12.97
CA ALA A 53 -3.13 -5.01 -14.37
C ALA A 53 -3.09 -6.27 -15.24
N ALA A 54 -4.16 -6.51 -16.00
CA ALA A 54 -4.30 -7.69 -16.85
C ALA A 54 -5.25 -7.41 -18.03
N ALA A 55 -5.00 -8.05 -19.16
CA ALA A 55 -5.88 -8.02 -20.34
C ALA A 55 -6.28 -6.60 -20.85
N GLY A 56 -5.41 -5.60 -20.63
CA GLY A 56 -5.69 -4.21 -21.03
C GLY A 56 -6.48 -3.40 -20.00
N GLU A 57 -6.78 -3.99 -18.85
CA GLU A 57 -7.47 -3.34 -17.73
C GLU A 57 -6.55 -3.25 -16.51
N ALA A 58 -6.77 -2.21 -15.68
CA ALA A 58 -6.08 -2.02 -14.43
C ALA A 58 -7.08 -1.77 -13.31
N HIS A 59 -6.93 -2.49 -12.21
CA HIS A 59 -7.78 -2.39 -11.02
C HIS A 59 -6.94 -1.92 -9.84
N LEU A 60 -7.23 -0.72 -9.36
CA LEU A 60 -6.68 -0.23 -8.10
C LEU A 60 -7.40 -0.95 -6.95
N LEU A 61 -6.65 -1.73 -6.17
CA LEU A 61 -7.20 -2.55 -5.09
C LEU A 61 -7.11 -1.83 -3.74
N ASN A 62 -5.98 -1.18 -3.47
CA ASN A 62 -5.77 -0.39 -2.26
C ASN A 62 -4.81 0.78 -2.56
N LEU A 63 -5.10 1.96 -2.04
CA LEU A 63 -4.23 3.13 -2.11
C LEU A 63 -4.46 3.95 -0.85
N SER A 64 -3.41 4.12 -0.06
CA SER A 64 -3.51 4.76 1.24
C SER A 64 -2.29 5.59 1.54
N VAL A 65 -2.54 6.74 2.15
CA VAL A 65 -1.51 7.67 2.63
C VAL A 65 -1.64 7.77 4.14
N HIS A 66 -0.51 7.67 4.85
CA HIS A 66 -0.41 7.81 6.30
C HIS A 66 -1.23 9.02 6.78
N PRO A 67 -2.12 8.89 7.80
CA PRO A 67 -3.08 9.94 8.17
C PRO A 67 -2.46 11.32 8.37
N ARG A 68 -1.30 11.39 9.04
CA ARG A 68 -0.55 12.63 9.29
C ARG A 68 0.03 13.33 8.04
N HIS A 69 0.03 12.65 6.89
CA HIS A 69 0.61 13.11 5.62
C HIS A 69 -0.44 13.26 4.51
N GLN A 70 -1.73 13.06 4.82
CA GLN A 70 -2.83 13.28 3.88
C GLN A 70 -3.00 14.76 3.52
N GLY A 71 -3.65 15.04 2.37
CA GLY A 71 -3.88 16.41 1.88
C GLY A 71 -2.64 17.10 1.28
N ARG A 72 -1.51 16.39 1.18
CA ARG A 72 -0.23 16.92 0.63
C ARG A 72 0.04 16.51 -0.81
N GLY A 73 -0.93 15.90 -1.49
CA GLY A 73 -0.79 15.44 -2.87
C GLY A 73 -0.06 14.10 -3.05
N LEU A 74 0.28 13.38 -1.97
CA LEU A 74 1.01 12.09 -2.04
C LEU A 74 0.22 10.95 -2.69
N GLY A 75 -1.10 11.08 -2.83
CA GLY A 75 -1.97 10.10 -3.49
C GLY A 75 -2.47 10.53 -4.88
N ARG A 76 -1.89 11.57 -5.47
CA ARG A 76 -2.26 12.11 -6.80
C ARG A 76 -1.29 11.59 -7.86
#